data_AF-A0AAU8S7L5-F1
#
_entry.id   AF-A0AAU8S7L5-F1
#
_cell.length_a   1.000
_cell.length_b   1.000
_cell.length_c   1.000
_cell.angle_alpha   90.00
_cell.angle_beta   90.00
_cell.angle_gamma   90.00
#
_symmetry.space_group_name_H-M   'P 1'
#
loop_
_entity.id
_entity.type
_entity.pdbx_description
1 polymer ?
#
loop_
_entity_poly.entity_id
_entity_poly.type
_entity_poly.pdbx_seq_one_letter_code
_entity_poly.pdbx_strand_id
1 'polypeptide(L)'
;MRLLAVGMIAAMLLVGAISVYAYLNYLFPLYGRLLRGAPVVETPYLAFGLLMAPPALAILLVGSAICAWTGKKFDPPPASRLHRFQTQMFGLSLKTLLYVVPAVMILTTVALLARGYSPCPKLLISGSAWQLFWVNDDRVCFKPDHYINDNWPCKVINGKDVCIQVDGR
;
A
#
# COMPACT_ATOMS: atom_id res chain seq x y z
N MET A 1 -14.01 -6.36 -29.03
CA MET A 1 -13.20 -5.21 -28.52
C MET A 1 -13.97 -4.32 -27.55
N ARG A 2 -15.15 -3.78 -27.90
CA ARG A 2 -15.90 -2.87 -27.00
C ARG A 2 -16.30 -3.48 -25.65
N LEU A 3 -16.85 -4.71 -25.64
CA LEU A 3 -17.16 -5.45 -24.41
C LEU A 3 -15.93 -5.68 -23.52
N LEU A 4 -14.79 -6.04 -24.12
CA LEU A 4 -13.53 -6.19 -23.39
C LEU A 4 -13.05 -4.86 -22.78
N ALA A 5 -13.22 -3.75 -23.50
CA ALA A 5 -12.87 -2.42 -23.01
C ALA A 5 -13.75 -1.99 -21.82
N VAL A 6 -15.05 -2.27 -21.87
CA VAL A 6 -15.96 -2.02 -20.74
C VAL A 6 -15.59 -2.87 -19.52
N GLY A 7 -15.30 -4.17 -19.72
CA GLY A 7 -14.81 -5.04 -18.66
C GLY A 7 -13.49 -4.53 -18.05
N MET A 8 -12.58 -4.03 -18.89
CA MET A 8 -11.32 -3.43 -18.42
C MET A 8 -11.57 -2.16 -17.59
N ILE A 9 -12.50 -1.29 -17.99
CA ILE A 9 -12.86 -0.10 -17.19
C ILE A 9 -13.35 -0.51 -15.80
N ALA A 10 -14.26 -1.49 -15.72
CA ALA A 10 -14.77 -1.98 -14.45
C ALA A 10 -13.64 -2.56 -13.57
N ALA A 11 -12.74 -3.34 -14.14
CA ALA A 11 -11.57 -3.88 -13.44
C ALA A 11 -10.65 -2.76 -12.93
N MET A 12 -10.37 -1.73 -13.75
CA MET A 12 -9.52 -0.60 -13.37
C MET A 12 -10.14 0.25 -12.27
N LEU A 13 -11.46 0.46 -12.29
CA LEU A 13 -12.17 1.13 -11.20
C LEU A 13 -12.08 0.33 -9.90
N LEU A 14 -12.19 -0.99 -9.97
CA LEU A 14 -12.03 -1.87 -8.81
C LEU A 14 -10.60 -1.82 -8.26
N VAL A 15 -9.58 -1.88 -9.11
CA VAL A 15 -8.17 -1.68 -8.70
C VAL A 15 -7.98 -0.30 -8.09
N GLY A 16 -8.59 0.75 -8.65
CA GLY A 16 -8.55 2.09 -8.09
C GLY A 16 -9.19 2.17 -6.70
N ALA A 17 -10.37 1.57 -6.51
CA ALA A 17 -11.04 1.50 -5.22
C ALA A 17 -10.23 0.75 -4.17
N ILE A 18 -9.64 -0.40 -4.53
CA ILE A 18 -8.74 -1.17 -3.66
C ILE A 18 -7.49 -0.35 -3.32
N SER A 19 -6.93 0.39 -4.28
CA SER A 19 -5.75 1.24 -4.04
C SER A 19 -6.07 2.36 -3.05
N VAL A 20 -7.21 3.03 -3.22
CA VAL A 20 -7.69 4.06 -2.29
C VAL A 20 -7.95 3.46 -0.90
N TYR A 21 -8.64 2.32 -0.83
CA TYR A 21 -8.87 1.60 0.41
C TYR A 21 -7.54 1.29 1.11
N ALA A 22 -6.53 0.84 0.37
CA ALA A 22 -5.23 0.53 0.94
C ALA A 22 -4.50 1.76 1.48
N TYR A 23 -4.60 2.91 0.80
CA TYR A 23 -4.03 4.15 1.33
C TYR A 23 -4.72 4.60 2.62
N LEU A 24 -6.05 4.53 2.65
CA LEU A 24 -6.84 4.99 3.80
C LEU A 24 -6.70 4.09 5.03
N ASN A 25 -6.59 2.77 4.83
CA ASN A 25 -6.60 1.80 5.94
C ASN A 25 -5.20 1.33 6.35
N TYR A 26 -4.20 1.45 5.48
CA TYR A 26 -2.84 0.96 5.77
C TYR A 26 -1.79 2.07 5.75
N LEU A 27 -1.74 2.88 4.68
CA LEU A 27 -0.65 3.85 4.48
C LEU A 27 -0.78 5.09 5.38
N PHE A 28 -1.94 5.75 5.39
CA PHE A 28 -2.14 6.94 6.24
C PHE A 28 -2.20 6.62 7.73
N PRO A 29 -2.84 5.52 8.18
CA PRO A 29 -2.84 5.15 9.59
C PRO A 29 -1.45 4.85 10.14
N LEU A 30 -0.50 4.38 9.32
CA LEU A 30 0.90 4.25 9.73
C LEU A 30 1.47 5.58 10.21
N TYR A 31 1.29 6.66 9.44
CA TYR A 31 1.80 7.98 9.83
C TYR A 31 1.05 8.52 11.05
N GLY A 32 -0.26 8.26 11.14
CA GLY A 32 -1.05 8.57 12.34
C GLY A 32 -0.57 7.84 13.60
N ARG A 33 -0.19 6.56 13.50
CA ARG A 33 0.38 5.77 14.59
C ARG A 33 1.77 6.25 14.99
N LEU A 34 2.62 6.56 14.00
CA LEU A 34 3.96 7.11 14.21
C LEU A 34 3.93 8.48 14.91
N LEU A 35 3.01 9.36 14.50
CA LEU A 35 2.87 10.70 15.09
C LEU A 35 2.37 10.66 16.54
N ARG A 36 1.48 9.71 16.87
CA ARG A 36 0.96 9.50 18.23
C ARG A 36 1.91 8.74 19.16
N GLY A 37 2.98 8.14 18.63
CA GLY A 37 3.89 7.32 19.42
C GLY A 37 3.28 5.98 19.86
N ALA A 38 2.45 5.36 19.01
CA ALA A 38 1.81 4.08 19.32
C ALA A 38 2.84 2.97 19.63
N PRO A 39 2.56 2.03 20.54
CA PRO A 39 3.54 1.02 20.96
C PRO A 39 3.98 0.10 19.82
N VAL A 40 3.09 -0.12 18.85
CA VAL A 40 3.35 -0.92 17.64
C VAL A 40 2.96 -0.13 16.40
N VAL A 41 3.85 -0.08 15.42
CA VAL A 41 3.59 0.50 14.10
C VAL A 41 3.80 -0.57 13.04
N GLU A 42 2.79 -0.78 12.20
CA GLU A 42 2.87 -1.70 11.06
C GLU A 42 3.30 -0.93 9.81
N THR A 43 4.32 -1.42 9.11
CA THR A 43 4.77 -0.93 7.80
C THR A 43 4.38 -1.90 6.69
N PRO A 44 3.32 -1.59 5.91
CA PRO A 44 2.84 -2.42 4.80
C PRO A 44 3.58 -2.06 3.51
N TYR A 45 4.70 -2.72 3.23
CA TYR A 45 5.56 -2.43 2.06
C TYR A 45 4.84 -2.53 0.72
N LEU A 46 3.87 -3.45 0.61
CA LEU A 46 3.02 -3.56 -0.60
C LEU A 46 2.20 -2.29 -0.86
N ALA A 47 1.69 -1.64 0.20
CA ALA A 47 0.87 -0.44 0.07
C ALA A 47 1.68 0.77 -0.44
N PHE A 48 2.98 0.84 -0.12
CA PHE A 48 3.86 1.84 -0.73
C PHE A 48 4.01 1.62 -2.24
N GLY A 49 4.13 0.36 -2.67
CA GLY A 49 4.18 -0.01 -4.09
C GLY A 49 2.94 0.48 -4.87
N LEU A 50 1.78 0.54 -4.23
CA LEU A 50 0.56 1.06 -4.86
C LEU A 50 0.65 2.53 -5.23
N LEU A 51 1.61 3.33 -4.75
CA LEU A 51 1.78 4.73 -5.14
C LEU A 51 1.97 4.94 -6.65
N MET A 52 2.41 3.91 -7.38
CA MET A 52 2.47 3.95 -8.86
C MET A 52 1.10 3.78 -9.55
N ALA A 53 0.07 3.33 -8.83
CA ALA A 53 -1.23 2.97 -9.41
C ALA A 53 -1.98 4.17 -10.04
N PRO A 54 -2.00 5.38 -9.48
CA PRO A 54 -2.76 6.51 -10.05
C PRO A 54 -2.39 6.83 -11.51
N PRO A 55 -1.11 7.04 -11.89
CA PRO A 55 -0.76 7.29 -13.29
C PRO A 55 -1.03 6.08 -14.21
N ALA A 56 -0.81 4.86 -13.74
CA ALA A 56 -1.11 3.65 -14.52
C ALA A 56 -2.61 3.51 -14.81
N LEU A 57 -3.45 3.71 -13.78
CA LEU A 57 -4.91 3.68 -13.90
C LEU A 57 -5.42 4.76 -14.85
N ALA A 58 -4.85 5.97 -14.80
CA ALA A 58 -5.24 7.04 -15.71
C ALA A 58 -5.04 6.67 -17.19
N ILE A 59 -3.91 6.03 -17.54
CA ILE A 59 -3.66 5.57 -18.92
C ILE A 59 -4.65 4.49 -19.32
N LEU A 60 -4.84 3.49 -18.45
CA LEU A 60 -5.68 2.34 -18.74
C LEU A 60 -7.15 2.73 -18.87
N LEU A 61 -7.64 3.67 -18.05
CA LEU A 61 -9.00 4.19 -18.15
C LEU A 61 -9.19 5.01 -19.43
N VAL A 62 -8.28 5.91 -19.77
CA VAL A 62 -8.37 6.71 -21.01
C VAL A 62 -8.30 5.82 -22.24
N GLY A 63 -7.35 4.88 -22.29
CA GLY A 63 -7.21 3.95 -23.41
C GLY A 63 -8.43 3.03 -23.56
N SER A 64 -8.96 2.53 -22.45
CA SER A 64 -10.17 1.68 -22.46
C SER A 64 -11.42 2.47 -22.84
N ALA A 65 -11.56 3.72 -22.39
CA ALA A 65 -12.68 4.58 -22.79
C ALA A 65 -12.68 4.87 -24.29
N ILE A 66 -11.52 5.18 -24.87
CA ILE A 66 -11.38 5.39 -26.32
C ILE A 66 -11.67 4.11 -27.11
N CYS A 67 -11.20 2.95 -26.61
CA CYS A 67 -11.49 1.65 -27.23
C CYS A 67 -12.98 1.28 -27.14
N ALA A 68 -13.64 1.56 -26.01
CA ALA A 68 -15.07 1.34 -25.84
C ALA A 68 -15.89 2.21 -26.79
N TRP A 69 -15.51 3.49 -26.94
CA TRP A 69 -16.18 4.44 -27.83
C TRP A 69 -15.98 4.12 -29.32
N THR A 70 -14.73 3.95 -29.74
CA THR A 70 -14.40 3.78 -31.17
C THR A 70 -14.52 2.33 -31.63
N GLY A 71 -14.34 1.36 -30.73
CA GLY A 71 -14.16 -0.05 -31.07
C GLY A 71 -12.77 -0.40 -31.62
N LYS A 72 -11.85 0.58 -31.68
CA LYS A 72 -10.49 0.40 -32.18
C LYS A 72 -9.50 0.31 -31.02
N LYS A 73 -8.40 -0.43 -31.22
CA LYS A 73 -7.29 -0.47 -30.26
C LYS A 73 -6.78 0.96 -30.02
N PHE A 74 -6.48 1.27 -28.77
CA PHE A 74 -5.82 2.53 -28.42
C PHE A 74 -4.37 2.49 -28.90
N ASP A 75 -4.07 3.28 -29.94
CA ASP A 75 -2.74 3.44 -30.52
C ASP A 75 -2.58 4.89 -31.03
N PRO A 76 -2.25 5.84 -30.13
CA PRO A 76 -2.20 7.25 -30.48
C PRO A 76 -0.95 7.56 -31.33
N PRO A 77 -1.09 8.31 -32.44
CA PRO A 77 0.05 8.61 -33.31
C PRO A 77 1.11 9.45 -32.57
N PRO A 78 2.41 9.29 -32.87
CA PRO A 78 3.51 9.84 -32.06
C PRO A 78 3.44 11.36 -31.82
N ALA A 79 2.90 12.13 -32.77
CA ALA A 79 2.77 13.58 -32.66
C ALA A 79 1.51 14.05 -31.89
N SER A 80 0.64 13.13 -31.46
CA SER A 80 -0.64 13.48 -30.83
C SER A 80 -0.50 13.80 -29.33
N ARG A 81 -1.43 14.61 -28.82
CA ARG A 81 -1.54 14.90 -27.38
C ARG A 81 -1.78 13.62 -26.56
N LEU A 82 -2.51 12.66 -27.10
CA LEU A 82 -2.77 11.36 -26.46
C LEU A 82 -1.50 10.53 -26.32
N HIS A 83 -0.62 10.54 -27.33
CA HIS A 83 0.67 9.88 -27.24
C HIS A 83 1.56 10.52 -26.17
N ARG A 84 1.61 11.85 -26.13
CA ARG A 84 2.34 12.58 -25.08
C ARG A 84 1.81 12.25 -23.68
N PHE A 85 0.49 12.22 -23.50
CA PHE A 85 -0.16 11.83 -22.25
C PHE A 85 0.22 10.41 -21.82
N GLN A 86 0.11 9.44 -22.73
CA GLN A 86 0.49 8.05 -22.47
C GLN A 86 1.95 7.95 -22.02
N THR A 87 2.88 8.54 -22.78
CA THR A 87 4.32 8.49 -22.46
C THR A 87 4.64 9.17 -21.13
N GLN A 88 4.00 10.32 -20.84
CA GLN A 88 4.19 11.02 -19.58
C GLN A 88 3.68 10.23 -18.38
N MET A 89 2.48 9.66 -18.47
CA MET A 89 1.90 8.88 -17.37
C MET A 89 2.64 7.56 -17.15
N PHE A 90 3.08 6.86 -18.20
CA PHE A 90 3.93 5.68 -18.06
C PHE A 90 5.26 6.04 -17.40
N GLY A 91 5.89 7.11 -17.88
CA GLY A 91 7.12 7.63 -17.29
C GLY A 91 6.94 8.03 -15.82
N LEU A 92 5.82 8.65 -15.47
CA LEU A 92 5.50 9.03 -14.09
C LEU A 92 5.27 7.79 -13.22
N SER A 93 4.53 6.80 -13.70
CA SER A 93 4.31 5.54 -13.00
C SER A 93 5.64 4.84 -12.69
N LEU A 94 6.51 4.72 -13.70
CA LEU A 94 7.80 4.07 -13.54
C LEU A 94 8.73 4.86 -12.63
N LYS A 95 8.81 6.19 -12.78
CA LYS A 95 9.60 7.04 -11.88
C LYS A 95 9.08 6.99 -10.44
N THR A 96 7.77 6.89 -10.26
CA THR A 96 7.17 6.74 -8.92
C THR A 96 7.61 5.42 -8.30
N LEU A 97 7.53 4.32 -9.05
CA LEU A 97 7.98 3.01 -8.58
C LEU A 97 9.49 2.97 -8.27
N LEU A 98 10.32 3.57 -9.12
CA LEU A 98 11.78 3.49 -8.98
C LEU A 98 12.38 4.48 -7.98
N TYR A 99 11.79 5.66 -7.83
CA TYR A 99 12.37 6.73 -7.01
C TYR A 99 11.50 7.09 -5.81
N VAL A 100 10.21 7.32 -6.02
CA VAL A 100 9.32 7.80 -4.96
C VAL A 100 9.05 6.70 -3.93
N VAL A 101 8.72 5.49 -4.38
CA VAL A 101 8.42 4.37 -3.49
C VAL A 101 9.62 4.03 -2.59
N PRO A 102 10.85 3.82 -3.11
CA PRO A 102 12.01 3.58 -2.26
C PRO A 102 12.33 4.77 -1.35
N ALA A 103 12.23 6.01 -1.84
CA ALA A 103 12.48 7.18 -1.02
C ALA A 103 11.53 7.26 0.17
N VAL A 104 10.22 7.06 -0.04
CA VAL A 104 9.23 7.08 1.04
C VAL A 104 9.44 5.91 2.02
N MET A 105 9.79 4.72 1.53
CA MET A 105 10.13 3.57 2.38
C MET A 105 11.35 3.87 3.27
N ILE A 106 12.41 4.44 2.70
CA ILE A 106 13.62 4.82 3.44
C ILE A 106 13.31 5.90 4.46
N LEU A 107 12.61 6.97 4.06
CA LEU A 107 12.23 8.07 4.96
C LEU A 107 11.37 7.57 6.12
N THR A 108 10.42 6.67 5.84
CA THR A 108 9.57 6.06 6.89
C THR A 108 10.39 5.22 7.86
N THR A 109 11.33 4.42 7.34
CA THR A 109 12.25 3.61 8.15
C THR A 109 13.14 4.49 9.04
N VAL A 110 13.72 5.55 8.47
CA VAL A 110 14.54 6.53 9.22
C VAL A 110 13.70 7.23 10.29
N ALA A 111 12.47 7.63 9.98
CA ALA A 111 11.58 8.27 10.94
C ALA A 111 11.23 7.35 12.13
N LEU A 112 11.01 6.06 11.86
CA LEU A 112 10.79 5.04 12.90
C LEU A 112 12.01 4.88 13.80
N LEU A 113 13.19 4.70 13.21
CA LEU A 113 14.45 4.58 13.95
C LEU A 113 14.75 5.84 14.79
N ALA A 114 14.56 7.03 14.22
CA ALA A 114 14.76 8.30 14.93
C ALA A 114 13.80 8.50 16.11
N ARG A 115 12.65 7.82 16.09
CA ARG A 115 11.66 7.80 17.18
C ARG A 115 11.88 6.67 18.19
N GLY A 116 12.97 5.90 18.05
CA GLY A 116 13.32 4.82 18.98
C GLY A 116 12.60 3.50 18.72
N TYR A 117 12.01 3.31 17.53
CA TYR A 117 11.39 2.04 17.18
C TYR A 117 12.43 1.01 16.69
N SER A 118 12.29 -0.24 17.11
CA SER A 118 13.06 -1.39 16.65
C SER A 118 12.18 -2.32 15.78
N PRO A 119 12.74 -2.94 14.71
CA PRO A 119 12.00 -3.88 13.89
C PRO A 119 11.79 -5.21 14.64
N CYS A 120 10.54 -5.67 14.71
CA CYS A 120 10.17 -6.93 15.38
C CYS A 120 9.56 -7.93 14.38
N PRO A 121 10.36 -8.86 13.83
CA PRO A 121 9.86 -9.89 12.91
C PRO A 121 9.02 -10.97 13.61
N LYS A 122 9.06 -11.07 14.95
CA LYS A 122 8.30 -12.08 15.71
C LYS A 122 6.78 -11.85 15.67
N LEU A 123 6.38 -10.60 15.46
CA LEU A 123 4.98 -10.18 15.30
C LEU A 123 4.46 -10.37 13.88
N LEU A 124 5.23 -10.98 12.97
CA LEU A 124 4.76 -11.27 11.62
C LEU A 124 3.66 -12.33 11.66
N ILE A 125 2.58 -12.07 10.93
CA ILE A 125 1.59 -13.08 10.58
C ILE A 125 2.26 -14.03 9.58
N SER A 126 2.22 -15.34 9.87
CA SER A 126 2.81 -16.36 9.00
C SER A 126 2.32 -16.20 7.55
N GLY A 127 3.25 -16.05 6.60
CA GLY A 127 2.96 -15.83 5.18
C GLY A 127 2.95 -14.38 4.69
N SER A 128 3.02 -13.38 5.59
CA SER A 128 3.08 -11.96 5.20
C SER A 128 4.51 -11.46 5.05
N ALA A 129 5.13 -11.68 3.89
CA ALA A 129 6.48 -11.18 3.59
C ALA A 129 6.52 -9.65 3.32
N TRP A 130 5.36 -9.02 3.19
CA TRP A 130 5.23 -7.62 2.76
C TRP A 130 4.76 -6.68 3.87
N GLN A 131 4.70 -7.16 5.11
CA GLN A 131 4.45 -6.36 6.31
C GLN A 131 5.65 -6.47 7.23
N LEU A 132 5.97 -5.40 7.96
CA LEU A 132 6.97 -5.40 9.03
C LEU A 132 6.41 -4.63 10.22
N PHE A 133 6.58 -5.17 11.42
CA PHE A 133 6.14 -4.52 12.65
C PHE A 133 7.33 -3.84 13.33
N TRP A 134 7.07 -2.65 13.86
CA TRP A 134 8.02 -1.83 14.59
C TRP A 134 7.48 -1.60 15.99
N VAL A 135 8.32 -1.78 17.00
CA VAL A 135 7.95 -1.60 18.40
C VAL A 135 8.82 -0.55 19.06
N ASN A 136 8.28 0.22 19.99
CA ASN A 136 9.06 1.20 20.77
C ASN A 136 9.59 0.63 22.10
N ASP A 137 9.13 -0.56 22.51
CA ASP A 137 9.59 -1.30 23.68
C ASP A 137 9.77 -2.77 23.30
N ASP A 138 10.96 -3.33 23.55
CA ASP A 138 11.29 -4.72 23.23
C ASP A 138 10.40 -5.73 23.97
N ARG A 139 9.79 -5.36 25.10
CA ARG A 139 8.82 -6.20 25.82
C ARG A 139 7.57 -6.51 24.99
N VAL A 140 7.28 -5.67 24.01
CA VAL A 140 6.16 -5.81 23.06
C VAL A 140 6.53 -6.75 21.91
N CYS A 141 7.81 -7.08 21.72
CA CYS A 141 8.28 -7.98 20.68
C CYS A 141 8.23 -9.46 21.10
N PHE A 142 7.06 -10.09 20.95
CA PHE A 142 6.87 -11.52 21.18
C PHE A 142 6.29 -12.23 19.96
N LYS A 143 6.29 -13.57 19.98
CA LYS A 143 5.57 -14.39 19.00
C LYS A 143 4.12 -14.56 19.50
N PRO A 144 3.10 -14.04 18.79
CA PRO A 144 1.72 -14.16 19.21
C PRO A 144 1.19 -15.58 18.98
N ASP A 145 0.26 -16.00 19.84
CA ASP A 145 -0.44 -17.28 19.71
C ASP A 145 -1.65 -17.14 18.77
N HIS A 146 -2.31 -15.99 18.81
CA HIS A 146 -3.39 -15.62 17.91
C HIS A 146 -3.47 -14.09 17.75
N TYR A 147 -4.27 -13.64 16.78
CA TYR A 147 -4.61 -12.25 16.57
C TYR A 147 -6.11 -12.08 16.76
N ILE A 148 -6.52 -11.02 17.47
CA ILE A 148 -7.93 -10.62 17.56
C ILE A 148 -8.24 -9.56 16.49
N ASN A 149 -9.50 -9.12 16.43
CA ASN A 149 -9.96 -8.09 15.49
C ASN A 149 -9.01 -6.87 15.51
N ASP A 150 -8.77 -6.28 14.33
CA ASP A 150 -7.79 -5.20 14.09
C ASP A 150 -6.30 -5.61 14.20
N ASN A 151 -6.00 -6.89 14.03
CA ASN A 151 -4.65 -7.45 14.02
C ASN A 151 -3.87 -7.24 15.33
N TRP A 152 -4.56 -7.23 16.47
CA TRP A 152 -3.85 -7.10 17.75
C TRP A 152 -3.18 -8.43 18.11
N PRO A 153 -1.85 -8.46 18.30
CA PRO A 153 -1.14 -9.66 18.69
C PRO A 153 -1.47 -10.02 20.14
N CYS A 154 -1.92 -11.25 20.35
CA CYS A 154 -2.25 -11.79 21.67
C CYS A 154 -1.37 -12.97 22.02
N LYS A 155 -1.03 -13.09 23.30
CA LYS A 155 -0.28 -14.21 23.86
C LYS A 155 -1.00 -14.76 25.08
N VAL A 156 -1.09 -16.09 25.16
CA VAL A 156 -1.67 -16.79 26.30
C VAL A 156 -0.58 -16.95 27.36
N ILE A 157 -0.72 -16.30 28.51
CA ILE A 157 0.19 -16.44 29.65
C ILE A 157 -0.63 -16.95 30.83
N ASN A 158 -0.30 -18.15 31.32
CA ASN A 158 -1.00 -18.79 32.46
C ASN A 158 -2.53 -18.88 32.28
N GLY A 159 -2.98 -19.20 31.05
CA GLY A 159 -4.40 -19.33 30.73
C GLY A 159 -5.16 -18.00 30.60
N LYS A 160 -4.46 -16.86 30.63
CA LYS A 160 -5.03 -15.53 30.36
C LYS A 160 -4.48 -14.97 29.06
N ASP A 161 -5.37 -14.42 28.24
CA ASP A 161 -5.00 -13.72 27.01
C ASP A 161 -4.51 -12.32 27.34
N VAL A 162 -3.26 -12.03 26.96
CA VAL A 162 -2.66 -10.71 27.03
C VAL A 162 -2.48 -10.21 25.60
N CYS A 163 -3.31 -9.24 25.23
CA CYS A 163 -3.28 -8.61 23.90
C CYS A 163 -2.61 -7.24 23.99
N ILE A 164 -1.75 -6.93 23.04
CA ILE A 164 -1.14 -5.59 22.95
C ILE A 164 -1.87 -4.79 21.89
N GLN A 165 -2.38 -3.65 22.31
CA GLN A 165 -3.13 -2.77 21.43
C GLN A 165 -2.20 -2.07 20.44
N VAL A 166 -2.43 -2.32 19.14
CA VAL A 166 -1.62 -1.78 18.04
C VAL A 166 -2.00 -0.32 17.73
N ASP A 167 -3.20 0.11 18.09
CA ASP A 167 -3.76 1.41 17.69
C ASP A 167 -3.51 2.56 18.68
N GLY A 168 -2.92 2.25 19.84
CA GLY A 168 -2.63 3.23 20.89
C GLY A 168 -3.84 4.06 21.33
N ARG A 169 -5.04 3.44 21.43
CA ARG A 169 -6.32 4.08 21.75
C ARG A 169 -7.00 3.52 22.98
#